data_AF-A0A6C0LVX9-F1
#
_entry.id   AF-A0A6C0LVX9-F1
#
_cell.length_a   1.000
_cell.length_b   1.000
_cell.length_c   1.000
_cell.angle_alpha   90.00
_cell.angle_beta   90.00
_cell.angle_gamma   90.00
#
_symmetry.space_group_name_H-M   'P 1'
#
loop_
_entity.id
_entity.type
_entity.pdbx_description
1 polymer ?
#
loop_
_entity_poly.entity_id
_entity_poly.type
_entity_poly.pdbx_seq_one_letter_code
_entity_poly.pdbx_strand_id
1 'polypeptide(L)'
;MYGVLFGVSIMKSLRPFFKKNVLKSIDEEDFLFLNTFFICLFVVCYFFYNFTRKKKKIDFSKYKNLNTTEIVSMMGVSLFTVISTILVLQLDKGEQTPFITSMLTKGFSTIFVIAIGMIVYKENYSKLQIMGIGLILLGIYFISNK
;
A
#
# COMPACT_ATOMS: atom_id res chain seq x y z
N MET A 1 -16.18 -0.39 11.96
CA MET A 1 -14.90 -1.03 11.60
C MET A 1 -15.01 -1.77 10.26
N TYR A 2 -15.89 -2.77 10.14
CA TYR A 2 -16.04 -3.57 8.91
C TYR A 2 -16.38 -2.76 7.64
N GLY A 3 -17.24 -1.74 7.73
CA GLY A 3 -17.56 -0.87 6.58
C GLY A 3 -16.35 -0.09 6.02
N VAL A 4 -15.45 0.38 6.91
CA VAL A 4 -14.22 1.07 6.49
C VAL A 4 -13.25 0.09 5.85
N LEU A 5 -13.09 -1.10 6.45
CA LEU A 5 -12.27 -2.17 5.89
C LEU A 5 -12.75 -2.57 4.50
N PHE A 6 -14.07 -2.72 4.33
CA PHE A 6 -14.69 -3.05 3.05
C PHE A 6 -14.44 -1.96 2.00
N GLY A 7 -14.68 -0.69 2.35
CA GLY A 7 -14.43 0.44 1.46
C GLY A 7 -12.95 0.52 1.01
N VAL A 8 -12.01 0.39 1.95
CA VAL A 8 -10.57 0.35 1.63
C VAL A 8 -10.23 -0.82 0.72
N SER A 9 -10.86 -1.98 0.93
CA SER A 9 -10.62 -3.18 0.13
C SER A 9 -11.10 -3.01 -1.31
N ILE A 10 -12.28 -2.42 -1.53
CA ILE A 10 -12.78 -2.09 -2.87
C ILE A 10 -11.82 -1.12 -3.56
N MET A 11 -11.47 -0.02 -2.90
CA MET A 11 -10.59 1.00 -3.49
C MET A 11 -9.22 0.42 -3.89
N LYS A 12 -8.63 -0.41 -3.02
CA LYS A 12 -7.36 -1.10 -3.32
C LYS A 12 -7.50 -2.11 -4.45
N SER A 13 -8.66 -2.76 -4.61
CA SER A 13 -8.90 -3.74 -5.66
C SER A 13 -9.22 -3.12 -7.02
N LEU A 14 -9.74 -1.88 -7.07
CA LEU A 14 -9.96 -1.15 -8.32
C LEU A 14 -8.66 -0.56 -8.90
N ARG A 15 -7.67 -0.28 -8.05
CA ARG A 15 -6.40 0.36 -8.46
C ARG A 15 -5.67 -0.34 -9.63
N PRO A 16 -5.51 -1.68 -9.68
CA PRO A 16 -4.86 -2.36 -10.80
C PRO A 16 -5.61 -2.18 -12.14
N PHE A 17 -6.95 -2.08 -12.11
CA PHE A 17 -7.75 -1.90 -13.32
C PHE A 17 -7.60 -0.49 -13.90
N PHE A 18 -7.65 0.54 -13.04
CA PHE A 18 -7.37 1.91 -13.46
C PHE A 18 -5.93 2.05 -13.97
N LYS A 19 -4.97 1.48 -13.26
CA LYS A 19 -3.56 1.44 -13.66
C LYS A 19 -3.39 0.80 -15.04
N LYS A 20 -4.03 -0.34 -15.30
CA LYS A 20 -3.99 -1.03 -16.60
C LYS A 20 -4.51 -0.16 -17.74
N ASN A 21 -5.52 0.67 -17.52
CA ASN A 21 -6.04 1.56 -18.56
C ASN A 21 -5.07 2.69 -18.89
N VAL A 22 -4.39 3.24 -17.90
CA VAL A 22 -3.44 4.33 -18.09
C VAL A 22 -2.13 3.81 -18.73
N LEU A 23 -1.61 2.68 -18.27
CA LEU A 23 -0.39 2.05 -18.81
C LEU A 23 -0.52 1.55 -20.26
N LYS A 24 -1.73 1.55 -20.85
CA LYS A 24 -1.90 1.34 -22.30
C LYS A 24 -1.44 2.54 -23.12
N SER A 25 -1.42 3.73 -22.53
CA SER A 25 -1.26 5.00 -23.26
C SER A 25 0.02 5.74 -22.90
N ILE A 26 0.65 5.42 -21.76
CA ILE A 26 1.86 6.09 -21.27
C ILE A 26 2.85 5.07 -20.68
N ASP A 27 4.13 5.44 -20.67
CA ASP A 27 5.19 4.65 -20.07
C ASP A 27 5.13 4.66 -18.53
N GLU A 28 5.88 3.76 -17.89
CA GLU A 28 5.89 3.61 -16.42
C GLU A 28 6.49 4.81 -15.69
N GLU A 29 7.51 5.42 -16.28
CA GLU A 29 8.19 6.59 -15.73
C GLU A 29 7.22 7.77 -15.70
N ASP A 30 6.53 8.00 -16.83
CA ASP A 30 5.47 9.01 -16.97
C ASP A 30 4.29 8.71 -16.04
N PHE A 31 3.89 7.44 -15.93
CA PHE A 31 2.85 7.02 -15.00
C PHE A 31 3.23 7.31 -13.56
N LEU A 32 4.47 7.00 -13.14
CA LEU A 32 4.94 7.23 -11.78
C LEU A 32 4.93 8.73 -11.47
N PHE A 33 5.41 9.56 -12.39
CA PHE A 33 5.41 11.01 -12.26
C PHE A 33 3.99 11.57 -12.14
N LEU A 34 3.11 11.28 -13.12
CA LEU A 34 1.73 11.76 -13.14
C LEU A 34 0.93 11.29 -11.92
N ASN A 35 1.05 10.01 -11.56
CA ASN A 35 0.37 9.47 -10.39
C ASN A 35 0.85 10.15 -9.09
N THR A 36 2.14 10.39 -8.94
CA THR A 36 2.69 11.10 -7.77
C THR A 36 2.24 12.55 -7.72
N PHE A 37 2.18 13.23 -8.88
CA PHE A 37 1.64 14.57 -9.02
C PHE A 37 0.18 14.65 -8.57
N PHE A 38 -0.69 13.75 -9.05
CA PHE A 38 -2.10 13.70 -8.63
C PHE A 38 -2.25 13.39 -7.14
N ILE A 39 -1.46 12.48 -6.58
CA ILE A 39 -1.46 12.20 -5.14
C ILE A 39 -1.10 13.47 -4.35
N CYS A 40 -0.05 14.17 -4.75
CA CYS A 40 0.35 15.43 -4.12
C CYS A 40 -0.79 16.46 -4.16
N LEU A 41 -1.41 16.64 -5.32
CA LEU A 41 -2.53 17.55 -5.51
C LEU A 41 -3.72 17.21 -4.58
N PHE A 42 -4.11 15.93 -4.49
CA PHE A 42 -5.19 15.51 -3.61
C PHE A 42 -4.86 15.68 -2.12
N VAL A 43 -3.60 15.42 -1.73
CA VAL A 43 -3.13 15.63 -0.36
C VAL A 43 -3.18 17.13 0.01
N VAL A 44 -2.74 18.01 -0.88
CA VAL A 44 -2.82 19.47 -0.68
C VAL A 44 -4.27 19.92 -0.55
N CYS A 45 -5.17 19.46 -1.42
CA CYS A 45 -6.60 19.76 -1.32
C CYS A 45 -7.21 19.29 0.01
N TYR A 46 -6.83 18.10 0.48
CA TYR A 46 -7.27 17.58 1.77
C TYR A 46 -6.82 18.45 2.94
N PHE A 47 -5.57 18.90 2.94
CA PHE A 47 -5.06 19.81 3.96
C PHE A 47 -5.77 21.17 3.89
N PHE A 48 -5.94 21.72 2.68
CA PHE A 48 -6.67 22.97 2.47
C PHE A 48 -8.10 22.90 3.05
N TYR A 49 -8.84 21.84 2.72
CA TYR A 49 -10.17 21.60 3.29
C TYR A 49 -10.16 21.57 4.82
N ASN A 50 -9.19 20.89 5.43
CA ASN A 50 -9.07 20.81 6.88
C ASN A 50 -8.71 22.16 7.52
N PHE A 51 -7.92 23.01 6.87
CA PHE A 51 -7.65 24.37 7.35
C PHE A 51 -8.91 25.22 7.33
N THR A 52 -9.64 25.23 6.22
CA THR A 52 -10.80 26.10 6.05
C THR A 52 -11.98 25.68 6.93
N ARG A 53 -12.29 24.36 6.98
CA ARG A 53 -13.50 23.88 7.65
C ARG A 53 -13.29 23.48 9.11
N LYS A 54 -12.16 22.83 9.43
CA LYS A 54 -11.91 22.31 10.78
C LYS A 54 -11.04 23.24 11.63
N LYS A 55 -10.57 24.36 11.07
CA LYS A 55 -9.65 25.33 11.70
C LYS A 55 -8.47 24.66 12.41
N LYS A 56 -8.06 23.48 11.92
CA LYS A 56 -7.03 22.68 12.56
C LYS A 56 -5.69 23.35 12.26
N LYS A 57 -5.14 24.08 13.22
CA LYS A 57 -3.83 24.73 13.07
C LYS A 57 -2.77 23.63 12.99
N ILE A 58 -1.88 23.69 12.00
CA ILE A 58 -0.66 22.87 12.05
C ILE A 58 0.12 23.32 13.26
N ASP A 59 0.42 22.39 14.15
CA ASP A 59 1.30 22.62 15.26
C ASP A 59 2.74 22.34 14.82
N PHE A 60 3.41 23.40 14.34
CA PHE A 60 4.79 23.31 13.84
C PHE A 60 5.80 22.88 14.91
N SER A 61 5.45 23.00 16.21
CA SER A 61 6.33 22.60 17.31
C SER A 61 6.61 21.08 17.30
N LYS A 62 5.65 20.28 16.83
CA LYS A 62 5.78 18.81 16.76
C LYS A 62 6.80 18.35 15.73
N TYR A 63 7.03 19.13 14.68
CA TYR A 63 8.00 18.81 13.63
C TYR A 63 9.43 19.14 14.09
N LYS A 64 9.58 20.18 14.92
CA LYS A 64 10.87 20.61 15.45
C LYS A 64 11.45 19.64 16.49
N ASN A 65 10.56 18.91 17.18
CA ASN A 65 10.93 17.97 18.24
C ASN A 65 11.04 16.51 17.73
N LEU A 66 11.00 16.28 16.42
CA LEU A 66 11.18 14.94 15.88
C LEU A 66 12.60 14.45 16.16
N ASN A 67 12.70 13.25 16.73
CA ASN A 67 13.98 12.61 16.96
C ASN A 67 14.60 12.14 15.64
N THR A 68 15.93 12.07 15.55
CA THR A 68 16.65 11.64 14.34
C THR A 68 16.17 10.27 13.86
N THR A 69 15.86 9.34 14.77
CA THR A 69 15.29 8.02 14.44
C THR A 69 13.93 8.11 13.77
N GLU A 70 13.07 9.06 14.18
CA GLU A 70 11.75 9.26 13.58
C GLU A 70 11.85 9.85 12.18
N ILE A 71 12.78 10.79 11.97
CA ILE A 71 13.07 11.38 10.66
C ILE A 71 13.60 10.32 9.70
N VAL A 72 14.59 9.52 10.14
CA VAL A 72 15.14 8.41 9.35
C VAL A 72 14.06 7.37 9.03
N SER A 73 13.17 7.08 9.98
CA SER A 73 12.05 6.16 9.77
C SER A 73 11.07 6.71 8.72
N MET A 74 10.73 8.00 8.77
CA MET A 74 9.87 8.63 7.75
C MET A 74 10.52 8.60 6.36
N MET A 75 11.82 8.87 6.27
CA MET A 75 12.58 8.74 5.01
C MET A 75 12.59 7.28 4.51
N GLY A 76 12.74 6.31 5.41
CA GLY A 76 12.65 4.89 5.06
C GLY A 76 11.29 4.52 4.48
N VAL A 77 10.20 4.97 5.12
CA VAL A 77 8.83 4.71 4.64
C VAL A 77 8.60 5.28 3.24
N SER A 78 9.05 6.52 2.98
CA SER A 78 8.88 7.13 1.65
C SER A 78 9.71 6.42 0.59
N LEU A 79 10.97 6.06 0.89
CA LEU A 79 11.83 5.28 -0.01
C LEU A 79 11.23 3.90 -0.34
N PHE A 80 10.79 3.15 0.68
CA PHE A 80 10.14 1.85 0.45
C PHE A 80 8.87 1.98 -0.39
N THR A 81 8.12 3.07 -0.22
CA THR A 81 6.92 3.33 -1.02
C THR A 81 7.25 3.53 -2.50
N VAL A 82 8.30 4.31 -2.81
CA VAL A 82 8.76 4.55 -4.19
C VAL A 82 9.28 3.26 -4.81
N ILE A 83 10.22 2.56 -4.13
CA ILE A 83 10.82 1.32 -4.62
C ILE A 83 9.75 0.25 -4.86
N SER A 84 8.83 0.07 -3.90
CA SER A 84 7.72 -0.89 -4.03
C SER A 84 6.83 -0.55 -5.22
N THR A 85 6.56 0.73 -5.48
CA THR A 85 5.74 1.13 -6.62
C THR A 85 6.43 0.84 -7.95
N ILE A 86 7.74 1.08 -8.05
CA ILE A 86 8.55 0.77 -9.25
C ILE A 86 8.57 -0.74 -9.51
N LEU A 87 8.86 -1.57 -8.50
CA LEU A 87 8.89 -3.02 -8.65
C LEU A 87 7.53 -3.59 -9.10
N VAL A 88 6.42 -3.05 -8.57
CA VAL A 88 5.07 -3.46 -8.98
C VAL A 88 4.75 -2.99 -10.39
N LEU A 89 5.27 -1.85 -10.85
CA LEU A 89 5.14 -1.42 -12.25
C LEU A 89 5.83 -2.43 -13.18
N GLN A 90 7.11 -2.74 -12.91
CA GLN A 90 7.89 -3.69 -13.71
C GLN A 90 7.24 -5.08 -13.78
N LEU A 91 6.68 -5.57 -12.66
CA LEU A 91 5.96 -6.84 -12.63
C LEU A 91 4.67 -6.83 -13.46
N ASP A 92 3.97 -5.69 -13.50
CA ASP A 92 2.75 -5.52 -14.29
C ASP A 92 3.03 -5.39 -15.81
N LYS A 93 4.27 -5.09 -16.21
CA LYS A 93 4.73 -5.10 -17.61
C LYS A 93 5.13 -6.50 -18.11
N GLY A 94 5.53 -7.40 -17.22
CA GLY A 94 5.92 -8.78 -17.55
C GLY A 94 4.73 -9.67 -17.98
N GLU A 95 4.99 -10.96 -18.21
CA GLU A 95 3.98 -11.93 -18.72
C GLU A 95 2.74 -12.14 -17.81
N GLN A 96 2.71 -11.55 -16.61
CA GLN A 96 1.62 -11.70 -15.66
C GLN A 96 0.58 -10.58 -15.77
N THR A 97 -0.69 -10.94 -15.69
CA THR A 97 -1.76 -9.93 -15.65
C THR A 97 -1.68 -9.12 -14.35
N PRO A 98 -1.94 -7.79 -14.37
CA PRO A 98 -1.91 -6.94 -13.17
C PRO A 98 -2.80 -7.43 -12.00
N PHE A 99 -3.80 -8.24 -12.33
CA PHE A 99 -4.65 -8.93 -11.36
C PHE A 99 -3.87 -9.97 -10.54
N ILE A 100 -3.15 -10.87 -11.21
CA ILE A 100 -2.36 -11.95 -10.58
C ILE A 100 -1.24 -11.33 -9.72
N THR A 101 -0.52 -10.36 -10.27
CA THR A 101 0.52 -9.60 -9.54
C THR A 101 -0.05 -8.97 -8.27
N SER A 102 -1.23 -8.35 -8.33
CA SER A 102 -1.88 -7.74 -7.16
C SER A 102 -2.32 -8.76 -6.10
N MET A 103 -2.68 -9.98 -6.50
CA MET A 103 -3.07 -11.04 -5.57
C MET A 103 -1.87 -11.66 -4.87
N LEU A 104 -0.83 -12.00 -5.63
CA LEU A 104 0.41 -12.56 -5.10
C LEU A 104 1.08 -11.60 -4.11
N THR A 105 1.22 -10.32 -4.49
CA THR A 105 1.82 -9.30 -3.61
C THR A 105 1.05 -9.15 -2.29
N LYS A 106 -0.28 -9.21 -2.31
CA LYS A 106 -1.09 -9.20 -1.07
C LYS A 106 -0.89 -10.46 -0.24
N GLY A 107 -0.79 -11.63 -0.88
CA GLY A 107 -0.52 -12.91 -0.22
C GLY A 107 0.82 -12.89 0.51
N PHE A 108 1.91 -12.58 -0.21
CA PHE A 108 3.24 -12.46 0.38
C PHE A 108 3.31 -11.38 1.46
N SER A 109 2.72 -10.21 1.25
CA SER A 109 2.66 -9.16 2.28
C SER A 109 1.98 -9.64 3.55
N THR A 110 0.93 -10.46 3.44
CA THR A 110 0.23 -10.99 4.61
C THR A 110 1.13 -11.95 5.39
N ILE A 111 1.86 -12.84 4.71
CA ILE A 111 2.86 -13.74 5.33
C ILE A 111 3.90 -12.94 6.10
N PHE A 112 4.51 -11.94 5.46
CA PHE A 112 5.57 -11.15 6.06
C PHE A 112 5.08 -10.37 7.28
N VAL A 113 3.89 -9.78 7.23
CA VAL A 113 3.30 -9.07 8.38
C VAL A 113 3.16 -10.01 9.58
N ILE A 114 2.68 -11.23 9.36
CA ILE A 114 2.51 -12.21 10.43
C ILE A 114 3.86 -12.68 10.98
N ALA A 115 4.82 -12.97 10.10
CA ALA A 115 6.18 -13.36 10.51
C ALA A 115 6.83 -12.26 11.36
N ILE A 116 6.70 -11.00 10.97
CA ILE A 116 7.18 -9.84 11.74
C ILE A 116 6.42 -9.71 13.06
N GLY A 117 5.09 -9.84 13.05
CA GLY A 117 4.25 -9.82 14.26
C GLY A 117 4.68 -10.87 15.29
N MET A 118 4.95 -12.09 14.82
CA MET A 118 5.42 -13.18 15.68
C MET A 118 6.87 -13.00 16.17
N ILE A 119 7.80 -12.64 15.29
CA ILE A 119 9.24 -12.61 15.61
C ILE A 119 9.61 -11.32 16.37
N VAL A 120 9.18 -10.17 15.86
CA VAL A 120 9.58 -8.84 16.37
C VAL A 120 8.69 -8.42 17.53
N TYR A 121 7.37 -8.57 17.37
CA TYR A 121 6.39 -8.10 18.35
C TYR A 121 5.92 -9.19 19.33
N LYS A 122 6.37 -10.44 19.15
CA LYS A 122 6.01 -11.59 19.99
C LYS A 122 4.50 -11.76 20.15
N GLU A 123 3.75 -11.46 19.09
CA GLU A 123 2.30 -11.58 19.09
C GLU A 123 1.88 -13.07 19.11
N ASN A 124 0.97 -13.40 20.01
CA ASN A 124 0.43 -14.76 20.13
C ASN A 124 -0.79 -14.94 19.23
N TYR A 125 -0.60 -15.65 18.13
CA TYR A 125 -1.69 -16.01 17.22
C TYR A 125 -2.33 -17.33 17.65
N SER A 126 -3.67 -17.39 17.62
CA SER A 126 -4.39 -18.63 17.92
C SER A 126 -4.21 -19.65 16.80
N LYS A 127 -4.30 -20.95 17.13
CA LYS A 127 -4.22 -22.05 16.14
C LYS A 127 -5.22 -21.87 14.98
N LEU A 128 -6.40 -21.32 15.28
CA LEU A 128 -7.44 -21.00 14.28
C LEU A 128 -7.01 -19.87 13.33
N GLN A 129 -6.35 -18.82 13.85
CA GLN A 129 -5.85 -17.73 13.02
C GLN A 129 -4.76 -18.23 12.07
N ILE A 130 -3.81 -19.02 12.56
CA ILE A 130 -2.74 -19.61 11.75
C ILE A 130 -3.33 -20.50 10.65
N MET A 131 -4.34 -21.33 10.97
CA MET A 131 -5.03 -22.16 9.99
C MET A 131 -5.77 -21.33 8.93
N GLY A 132 -6.47 -20.26 9.34
CA GLY A 132 -7.16 -19.34 8.43
C GLY A 132 -6.20 -18.64 7.46
N ILE A 133 -5.02 -18.26 7.95
CA ILE A 133 -3.95 -17.70 7.11
C ILE A 133 -3.48 -18.73 6.08
N GLY A 134 -3.23 -19.98 6.50
CA GLY A 134 -2.83 -21.06 5.61
C GLY A 134 -3.83 -21.29 4.47
N LEU A 135 -5.13 -21.23 4.78
CA LEU A 135 -6.20 -21.33 3.78
C LEU A 135 -6.19 -20.17 2.77
N ILE A 136 -5.93 -18.93 3.22
CA ILE A 136 -5.81 -17.77 2.32
C ILE A 136 -4.64 -17.96 1.34
N LEU A 137 -3.51 -18.47 1.82
CA LEU A 137 -2.32 -18.68 0.99
C LEU A 137 -2.53 -19.80 -0.02
N LEU A 138 -3.14 -20.92 0.40
CA LEU A 138 -3.54 -21.99 -0.51
C LEU A 138 -4.54 -21.50 -1.56
N GLY A 139 -5.51 -20.66 -1.16
CA GLY A 139 -6.45 -20.04 -2.09
C GLY A 139 -5.76 -19.15 -3.13
N ILE A 140 -4.84 -18.28 -2.69
CA ILE A 140 -4.06 -17.42 -3.60
C ILE A 140 -3.19 -18.28 -4.53
N TYR A 141 -2.55 -19.34 -4.02
CA TYR A 141 -1.76 -20.27 -4.82
C TYR A 141 -2.61 -20.92 -5.92
N PHE A 142 -3.79 -21.47 -5.59
CA PHE A 142 -4.67 -22.07 -6.59
C PHE A 142 -5.21 -21.08 -7.62
N ILE A 143 -5.51 -19.85 -7.23
CA ILE A 143 -5.96 -18.80 -8.17
C ILE A 143 -4.83 -18.36 -9.10
N SER A 144 -3.59 -18.33 -8.58
CA SER A 144 -2.41 -17.90 -9.34
C SER A 144 -1.83 -19.00 -10.22
N ASN A 145 -2.07 -20.28 -9.89
CA ASN A 145 -1.59 -21.40 -10.68
C ASN A 145 -2.53 -21.59 -11.88
N LYS A 146 -2.02 -21.37 -13.08
CA LYS A 146 -2.75 -21.55 -14.33
C LYS A 146 -2.69 -23.02 -14.76
#